data_AF-A0A3D4YCT7-F1
#
_entry.id   AF-A0A3D4YCT7-F1
#
_cell.length_a   1.000
_cell.length_b   1.000
_cell.length_c   1.000
_cell.angle_alpha   90.00
_cell.angle_beta   90.00
_cell.angle_gamma   90.00
#
_symmetry.space_group_name_H-M   'P 1'
#
loop_
_entity.id
_entity.type
_entity.pdbx_description
1 polymer ?
#
loop_
_entity_poly.entity_id
_entity_poly.type
_entity_poly.pdbx_seq_one_letter_code
_entity_poly.pdbx_strand_id
1 'polypeptide(L)'
;MKKYITTPIYYVNDKPHLGSAYTTIACDVWARFQRFSGHDTFFLTGTDEHGQKIQQAADKAKKNPQEFVDEVSLTFRNMMNHLSITNDDFIRTTEERHK
;
A
#
# COMPACT_ATOMS: atom_id res chain seq x y z
N MET A 1 -21.60 13.95 -1.33
CA MET A 1 -21.07 13.15 -2.47
C MET A 1 -20.09 12.15 -1.91
N LYS A 2 -20.11 10.91 -2.41
CA LYS A 2 -19.14 9.88 -2.03
C LYS A 2 -17.86 10.02 -2.86
N LYS A 3 -16.71 9.82 -2.23
CA LYS A 3 -15.39 9.84 -2.86
C LYS A 3 -14.66 8.54 -2.57
N TYR A 4 -14.13 7.94 -3.62
CA TYR A 4 -13.28 6.76 -3.53
C TYR A 4 -11.93 7.12 -4.12
N ILE A 5 -10.89 7.11 -3.30
CA ILE A 5 -9.54 7.54 -3.66
C ILE A 5 -8.64 6.32 -3.54
N THR A 6 -7.79 6.10 -4.54
CA THR A 6 -6.82 5.02 -4.52
C THR A 6 -5.43 5.54 -4.85
N THR A 7 -4.41 4.92 -4.26
CA THR A 7 -3.08 4.87 -4.88
C THR A 7 -3.03 3.67 -5.82
N PRO A 8 -1.99 3.54 -6.66
CA PRO A 8 -1.55 2.23 -7.09
C PRO A 8 -1.28 1.33 -5.88
N ILE A 9 -1.44 0.02 -6.05
CA ILE A 9 -0.87 -0.95 -5.11
C ILE A 9 0.62 -1.12 -5.43
N TYR A 10 1.47 -1.12 -4.41
CA TYR A 10 2.91 -1.09 -4.59
C TYR A 10 3.49 -2.50 -4.72
N TYR A 11 4.34 -2.73 -5.72
CA TYR A 11 5.07 -3.99 -5.83
C TYR A 11 6.02 -4.17 -4.64
N VAL A 12 5.91 -5.32 -3.98
CA VAL A 12 6.74 -5.66 -2.80
C VAL A 12 8.04 -6.38 -3.15
N ASN A 13 8.60 -6.14 -4.34
CA ASN A 13 9.91 -6.67 -4.70
C ASN A 13 11.07 -5.90 -4.02
N ASP A 14 10.79 -4.74 -3.41
CA ASP A 14 11.74 -3.93 -2.63
C ASP A 14 11.00 -3.07 -1.58
N LYS A 15 11.75 -2.43 -0.68
CA LYS A 15 11.25 -1.52 0.36
C LYS A 15 10.63 -0.23 -0.22
N PRO A 16 9.71 0.43 0.51
CA PRO A 16 9.20 1.73 0.12
C PRO A 16 10.31 2.76 0.00
N HIS A 17 10.16 3.68 -0.95
CA HIS A 17 11.11 4.76 -1.22
C HIS A 17 10.37 6.10 -1.45
N LEU A 18 11.09 7.16 -1.78
CA LEU A 18 10.50 8.50 -1.95
C LEU A 18 9.33 8.52 -2.95
N GLY A 19 9.44 7.79 -4.07
CA GLY A 19 8.34 7.64 -5.03
C GLY A 19 7.04 7.06 -4.45
N SER A 20 7.10 5.98 -3.65
CA SER A 20 5.89 5.45 -3.00
C SER A 20 5.36 6.39 -1.92
N ALA A 21 6.25 7.06 -1.19
CA ALA A 21 5.86 8.07 -0.20
C ALA A 21 5.13 9.26 -0.85
N TYR A 22 5.67 9.81 -1.94
CA TYR A 22 5.11 10.95 -2.66
C TYR A 22 3.68 10.68 -3.12
N THR A 23 3.45 9.57 -3.83
CA THR A 23 2.12 9.22 -4.34
C THR A 23 1.12 9.03 -3.21
N THR A 24 1.51 8.33 -2.13
CA THR A 24 0.65 8.14 -0.96
C THR A 24 0.31 9.48 -0.28
N ILE A 25 1.28 10.38 -0.11
CA ILE A 25 1.06 11.72 0.47
C ILE A 25 0.12 12.55 -0.40
N ALA A 26 0.30 12.54 -1.73
CA ALA A 26 -0.55 13.30 -2.64
C ALA A 26 -2.02 12.83 -2.55
N CYS A 27 -2.25 11.51 -2.54
CA CYS A 27 -3.59 10.94 -2.34
C CYS A 27 -4.16 11.25 -0.95
N ASP A 28 -3.33 11.22 0.10
CA ASP A 28 -3.73 11.51 1.47
C ASP A 28 -4.15 12.97 1.66
N VAL A 29 -3.39 13.92 1.11
CA VAL A 29 -3.73 15.35 1.11
C VAL A 29 -5.09 15.56 0.45
N TRP A 30 -5.35 14.89 -0.68
CA TRP A 30 -6.63 14.97 -1.34
C TRP A 30 -7.76 14.34 -0.53
N ALA A 31 -7.54 13.17 0.07
CA ALA A 31 -8.52 12.51 0.93
C ALA A 31 -8.90 13.39 2.13
N ARG A 32 -7.91 14.01 2.78
CA ARG A 32 -8.12 14.96 3.87
C ARG A 32 -8.93 16.18 3.42
N PHE A 33 -8.61 16.75 2.26
CA PHE A 33 -9.36 17.88 1.71
C PHE A 33 -10.82 17.52 1.39
N GLN A 34 -11.06 16.33 0.84
CA GLN A 34 -12.41 15.85 0.55
C GLN A 34 -13.22 15.64 1.84
N ARG A 35 -12.62 15.02 2.87
CA ARG A 35 -13.22 14.87 4.20
C ARG A 35 -13.52 16.22 4.84
N PHE A 36 -12.57 17.15 4.80
CA PHE A 36 -12.73 18.52 5.29
C PHE A 36 -13.88 19.26 4.59
N SER A 37 -14.09 18.99 3.29
CA SER A 37 -15.18 19.55 2.49
C SER A 37 -16.54 18.88 2.72
N GLY A 38 -16.66 17.98 3.70
CA GLY A 38 -17.92 17.31 4.04
C GLY A 38 -18.28 16.14 3.12
N HIS A 39 -17.32 15.60 2.37
CA HIS A 39 -17.55 14.42 1.54
C HIS A 39 -17.28 13.12 2.31
N ASP A 40 -18.21 12.16 2.17
CA ASP A 40 -18.03 10.77 2.59
C ASP A 40 -16.91 10.15 1.74
N THR A 41 -15.72 9.99 2.32
CA THR A 41 -14.48 9.70 1.59
C THR A 41 -13.84 8.44 2.11
N PHE A 42 -13.60 7.50 1.21
CA PHE A 42 -12.84 6.28 1.46
C PHE A 42 -11.54 6.28 0.66
N PHE A 43 -10.41 6.10 1.34
CA PHE A 43 -9.08 6.08 0.77
C PHE A 43 -8.45 4.69 0.93
N LEU A 44 -8.28 3.98 -0.19
CA LEU A 44 -7.66 2.67 -0.26
C LEU A 44 -6.23 2.76 -0.81
N THR A 45 -5.33 1.98 -0.23
CA THR A 45 -3.97 1.76 -0.71
C THR A 45 -3.57 0.31 -0.46
N GLY A 46 -2.37 -0.13 -0.83
CA GLY A 46 -1.98 -1.52 -0.61
C GLY A 46 -0.72 -1.97 -1.33
N THR A 47 -0.53 -3.29 -1.35
CA THR A 47 0.62 -3.97 -1.97
C THR A 47 0.20 -5.02 -2.98
N ASP A 48 0.90 -5.05 -4.11
CA ASP A 48 0.83 -6.11 -5.12
C ASP A 48 1.92 -7.15 -4.84
N GLU A 49 1.48 -8.36 -4.52
CA GLU A 49 2.26 -9.42 -3.91
C GLU A 49 2.42 -10.66 -4.80
N HIS A 50 1.97 -10.58 -6.06
CA HIS A 50 2.12 -11.66 -7.03
C HIS A 50 3.17 -11.35 -8.11
N GLY A 51 3.72 -12.40 -8.70
CA GLY A 51 4.52 -12.33 -9.93
C GLY A 51 5.98 -12.77 -9.80
N GLN A 52 6.61 -13.00 -10.96
CA GLN A 52 7.95 -13.60 -11.06
C GLN A 52 9.04 -12.77 -10.36
N LYS A 53 8.92 -11.43 -10.36
CA LYS A 53 9.88 -10.54 -9.70
C LYS A 53 9.90 -10.74 -8.18
N ILE A 54 8.75 -11.05 -7.58
CA ILE A 54 8.64 -11.30 -6.15
C ILE A 54 9.27 -12.64 -5.80
N GLN A 55 9.02 -13.68 -6.60
CA GLN A 55 9.71 -14.96 -6.45
C GLN A 55 11.23 -14.79 -6.50
N GLN A 56 11.74 -14.07 -7.51
CA GLN A 56 13.18 -13.81 -7.66
C GLN A 56 13.76 -13.03 -6.46
N ALA A 57 13.02 -12.05 -5.93
CA ALA A 57 13.44 -11.28 -4.77
C ALA A 57 13.45 -12.13 -3.49
N ALA A 58 12.43 -12.98 -3.30
CA ALA A 58 12.34 -13.94 -2.19
C ALA A 58 13.47 -14.98 -2.24
N ASP A 59 13.76 -15.54 -3.42
CA ASP A 59 14.86 -16.48 -3.63
C ASP A 59 16.22 -15.84 -3.31
N LYS A 60 16.44 -14.60 -3.76
CA LYS A 60 17.65 -13.81 -3.44
C LYS A 60 17.78 -13.55 -1.94
N ALA A 61 16.66 -13.33 -1.26
CA ALA A 61 16.58 -13.17 0.19
C ALA A 61 16.62 -14.51 0.96
N LYS A 62 16.58 -15.66 0.26
CA LYS A 62 16.48 -17.01 0.81
C LYS A 62 15.27 -17.20 1.74
N LYS A 63 14.11 -16.68 1.34
CA LYS A 63 12.84 -16.75 2.08
C LYS A 63 11.75 -17.39 1.26
N ASN A 64 10.73 -17.94 1.92
CA ASN A 64 9.51 -18.29 1.23
C ASN A 64 8.85 -17.01 0.65
N PRO A 65 8.20 -17.07 -0.54
CA PRO A 65 7.55 -15.90 -1.12
C PRO A 65 6.54 -15.23 -0.19
N GLN A 66 5.73 -16.00 0.54
CA GLN A 66 4.74 -15.45 1.46
C GLN A 66 5.39 -14.70 2.61
N GLU A 67 6.41 -15.30 3.24
CA GLU A 67 7.19 -14.65 4.31
C GLU A 67 7.85 -13.36 3.81
N PHE A 68 8.38 -13.37 2.59
CA PHE A 68 9.00 -12.20 1.99
C PHE A 68 8.00 -11.05 1.79
N VAL A 69 6.83 -11.33 1.20
CA VAL A 69 5.81 -10.29 0.99
C VAL A 69 5.18 -9.82 2.29
N ASP A 70 5.04 -10.68 3.30
CA ASP A 70 4.59 -10.29 4.65
C ASP A 70 5.53 -9.24 5.27
N GLU A 71 6.83 -9.47 5.21
CA GLU A 71 7.84 -8.56 5.74
C GLU A 71 7.88 -7.23 4.97
N VAL A 72 7.89 -7.29 3.64
CA VAL A 72 7.96 -6.07 2.82
C VAL A 72 6.67 -5.27 2.94
N SER A 73 5.49 -5.91 2.92
CA SER A 73 4.20 -5.24 3.15
C SER A 73 4.15 -4.52 4.50
N LEU A 74 4.71 -5.13 5.55
CA LEU A 74 4.85 -4.48 6.86
C LEU A 74 5.68 -3.18 6.78
N THR A 75 6.71 -3.12 5.94
CA THR A 75 7.49 -1.88 5.76
C THR A 75 6.66 -0.75 5.13
N PHE A 76 5.75 -1.05 4.21
CA PHE A 76 4.81 -0.08 3.64
C PHE A 76 3.81 0.41 4.69
N ARG A 77 3.26 -0.50 5.51
CA ARG A 77 2.37 -0.13 6.63
C ARG A 77 3.09 0.76 7.65
N ASN A 78 4.34 0.43 7.98
CA ASN A 78 5.17 1.26 8.86
C ASN A 78 5.45 2.65 8.26
N MET A 79 5.70 2.74 6.96
CA MET A 79 5.83 4.03 6.27
C MET A 79 4.55 4.86 6.42
N MET A 80 3.38 4.27 6.23
CA MET A 80 2.09 4.97 6.39
C MET A 80 1.90 5.50 7.80
N ASN A 81 2.25 4.71 8.82
CA ASN A 81 2.21 5.14 10.21
C ASN A 81 3.17 6.32 10.46
N HIS A 82 4.42 6.24 10.00
CA HIS A 82 5.41 7.33 10.17
C HIS A 82 4.99 8.62 9.46
N LEU A 83 4.35 8.51 8.30
CA LEU A 83 3.86 9.65 7.51
C LEU A 83 2.48 10.13 7.96
N SER A 84 1.87 9.49 8.98
CA SER A 84 0.51 9.79 9.44
C SER A 84 -0.53 9.76 8.31
N ILE A 85 -0.43 8.77 7.43
CA ILE A 85 -1.38 8.58 6.32
C ILE A 85 -2.73 8.16 6.90
N THR A 86 -3.81 8.67 6.30
CA THR A 86 -5.20 8.48 6.73
C THR A 86 -5.98 7.61 5.76
N ASN A 87 -5.36 6.56 5.24
CA ASN A 87 -6.07 5.56 4.47
C ASN A 87 -7.05 4.80 5.38
N ASP A 88 -8.24 4.50 4.84
CA ASP A 88 -9.28 3.76 5.55
C ASP A 88 -9.03 2.26 5.51
N ASP A 89 -8.31 1.79 4.48
CA ASP A 89 -7.94 0.39 4.32
C ASP A 89 -6.58 0.24 3.61
N PHE A 90 -5.94 -0.90 3.85
CA PHE A 90 -4.71 -1.34 3.21
C PHE A 90 -4.91 -2.78 2.70
N ILE A 91 -5.03 -2.94 1.39
CA ILE A 91 -5.22 -4.25 0.76
C ILE A 91 -3.88 -4.92 0.46
N ARG A 92 -3.85 -6.24 0.55
CA ARG A 92 -2.78 -7.08 0.01
C ARG A 92 -3.38 -8.06 -0.98
N THR A 93 -2.76 -8.25 -2.14
CA THR A 93 -3.31 -9.15 -3.17
C THR A 93 -3.23 -10.64 -2.80
N THR A 94 -2.57 -11.00 -1.70
CA THR A 94 -2.54 -12.36 -1.13
C THR A 94 -3.68 -12.63 -0.14
N GLU A 95 -4.41 -11.61 0.30
CA GLU A 95 -5.53 -11.79 1.25
C GLU A 95 -6.72 -12.49 0.59
N GLU A 96 -7.44 -13.33 1.36
CA GLU A 96 -8.62 -14.07 0.85
C GLU A 96 -9.69 -13.14 0.28
N ARG A 97 -9.89 -11.96 0.89
CA ARG A 97 -10.87 -10.95 0.45
C ARG A 97 -10.54 -10.32 -0.92
N HIS A 98 -9.36 -10.58 -1.47
CA HIS A 98 -8.98 -10.13 -2.81
C HIS A 98 -9.36 -11.14 -3.90
N LYS A 99 -9.61 -12.41 -3.54
CA LYS A 99 -9.91 -13.50 -4.48
C LYS A 99 -11.32 -13.41 -5.07
#